data_AF-A0A848JZ66-F1
#
_entry.id   AF-A0A848JZ66-F1
#
_cell.length_a   1.000
_cell.length_b   1.000
_cell.length_c   1.000
_cell.angle_alpha   90.00
_cell.angle_beta   90.00
_cell.angle_gamma   90.00
#
_symmetry.space_group_name_H-M   'P 1'
#
loop_
_entity.id
_entity.type
_entity.pdbx_description
1 polymer ?
#
loop_
_entity_poly.entity_id
_entity_poly.type
_entity_poly.pdbx_seq_one_letter_code
_entity_poly.pdbx_strand_id
1 'polypeptide(L)' 'MQTTGFLLDPEGRVVNAVYSSGPIGRLVAEDVIGMVAYLKSKA' A
#
# COMPACT_ATOMS: atom_id res chain seq x y z
N MET A 1 10.42 -17.36 1.58
CA MET A 1 10.38 -16.07 0.84
C MET A 1 9.31 -15.22 1.50
N GLN A 2 9.61 -13.96 1.83
CA GLN A 2 8.69 -13.05 2.52
C GLN A 2 7.90 -12.27 1.47
N THR A 3 6.60 -12.01 1.68
CA THR A 3 5.80 -11.24 0.73
C THR A 3 6.10 -9.76 0.94
N THR A 4 6.56 -9.10 -0.11
CA THR A 4 6.75 -7.65 -0.13
C THR A 4 5.69 -7.02 -1.03
N GLY A 5 5.03 -5.99 -0.54
CA GLY A 5 4.04 -5.21 -1.29
C GLY A 5 4.45 -3.74 -1.33
N PHE A 6 4.30 -3.10 -2.49
CA PHE A 6 4.58 -1.69 -2.68
C PHE A 6 3.35 -1.00 -3.25
N LEU A 7 2.98 0.15 -2.66
CA LEU A 7 2.02 1.06 -3.24
C LEU A 7 2.78 2.21 -3.90
N LEU A 8 2.46 2.49 -5.16
CA LEU A 8 3.11 3.51 -5.95
C LEU A 8 2.16 4.67 -6.22
N ASP A 9 2.70 5.90 -6.25
CA ASP A 9 2.00 7.05 -6.81
C ASP A 9 2.03 7.03 -8.36
N PRO A 10 1.27 7.90 -9.04
CA PRO A 10 1.30 8.01 -10.51
C PRO A 10 2.66 8.39 -11.10
N GLU A 11 3.56 9.00 -10.32
CA GLU A 11 4.94 9.31 -10.73
C GLU A 11 5.91 8.14 -10.49
N GLY A 12 5.41 7.00 -10.00
CA GLY A 12 6.18 5.79 -9.73
C GLY A 12 6.95 5.80 -8.40
N ARG A 13 6.67 6.72 -7.48
CA ARG A 13 7.30 6.77 -6.16
C ARG A 13 6.58 5.83 -5.19
N VAL A 14 7.35 5.21 -4.29
CA VAL A 14 6.80 4.36 -3.24
C VAL A 14 6.17 5.22 -2.15
N VAL A 15 4.86 5.12 -1.99
CA VAL A 15 4.10 5.81 -0.93
C VAL A 15 3.84 4.92 0.28
N ASN A 16 3.90 3.59 0.10
CA ASN A 16 3.82 2.63 1.19
C ASN A 16 4.54 1.33 0.81
N ALA A 17 5.16 0.68 1.79
CA ALA A 17 5.82 -0.61 1.62
C ALA A 17 5.52 -1.50 2.82
N VAL A 18 5.14 -2.75 2.54
CA VAL A 18 4.91 -3.76 3.57
C VAL A 18 5.86 -4.93 3.42
N TYR A 19 6.34 -5.42 4.55
CA TYR A 19 7.13 -6.64 4.64
C TYR A 19 6.46 -7.57 5.64
N SER A 20 5.83 -8.63 5.14
CA SER A 20 5.16 -9.61 6.00
C SER A 20 5.24 -11.03 5.45
N SER A 21 5.55 -11.98 6.33
CA SER A 21 5.41 -13.42 6.09
C SER A 21 4.02 -13.96 6.42
N GLY A 22 3.19 -13.19 7.13
CA GLY A 22 1.87 -13.61 7.60
C GLY A 22 0.73 -12.89 6.88
N PRO A 23 -0.53 -13.28 7.15
CA PRO A 23 -1.70 -12.57 6.65
C PRO A 23 -1.81 -11.14 7.22
N ILE A 24 -1.25 -10.90 8.40
CA ILE A 24 -1.23 -9.60 9.05
C ILE A 24 -0.17 -8.72 8.41
N GLY A 25 -0.54 -7.49 8.04
CA GLY A 25 0.38 -6.52 7.45
C GLY A 25 0.64 -6.72 5.95
N ARG A 26 -0.18 -7.52 5.25
CA ARG A 26 -0.21 -7.55 3.79
C ARG A 26 -1.10 -6.43 3.28
N LEU A 27 -0.76 -5.84 2.13
CA LEU A 27 -1.67 -4.95 1.41
C LEU A 27 -2.79 -5.80 0.78
N VAL A 28 -4.03 -5.61 1.24
CA VAL A 28 -5.22 -6.06 0.52
C VAL A 28 -5.84 -4.92 -0.29
N ALA A 29 -6.79 -5.24 -1.18
CA ALA A 29 -7.38 -4.27 -2.09
C ALA A 29 -8.06 -3.12 -1.31
N GLU A 30 -8.73 -3.45 -0.22
CA GLU A 30 -9.43 -2.51 0.65
C GLU A 30 -8.46 -1.49 1.28
N ASP A 31 -7.29 -1.94 1.75
CA ASP A 31 -6.25 -1.07 2.30
C ASP A 31 -5.76 -0.07 1.25
N VAL A 32 -5.53 -0.55 0.03
CA VAL A 32 -5.05 0.27 -1.09
C VAL A 32 -6.09 1.32 -1.48
N ILE A 33 -7.36 0.92 -1.63
CA ILE A 33 -8.45 1.83 -1.97
C ILE A 33 -8.62 2.89 -0.88
N GLY A 34 -8.61 2.49 0.39
CA GLY A 34 -8.70 3.41 1.53
C GLY A 34 -7.55 4.41 1.56
N MET A 35 -6.32 3.94 1.31
CA MET A 35 -5.14 4.80 1.25
C MET A 35 -5.21 5.80 0.10
N VAL A 36 -5.64 5.37 -1.10
CA VAL A 36 -5.82 6.28 -2.25
C VAL A 36 -6.89 7.33 -1.94
N ALA A 37 -8.02 6.94 -1.35
CA ALA A 37 -9.08 7.88 -0.98
C ALA A 37 -8.60 8.90 0.06
N TYR A 38 -7.88 8.44 1.10
CA TYR A 38 -7.29 9.31 2.11
C TYR A 38 -6.31 10.32 1.50
N LEU A 39 -5.37 9.85 0.67
CA LEU A 39 -4.39 10.70 0.01
C LEU A 39 -5.06 11.76 -0.87
N LYS A 40 -6.10 11.39 -1.62
CA LYS A 40 -6.90 12.34 -2.42
C LYS A 40 -7.62 13.38 -1.57
N SER A 41 -8.05 13.04 -0.35
CA SER A 41 -8.72 13.98 0.56
C SER A 41 -7.77 14.98 1.24
N LYS A 42 -6.46 14.73 1.19
CA LYS A 42 -5.41 15.57 1.78
C LYS A 42 -4.67 16.42 0.73
N ALA A 43 -5.00 16.23 -0.54
CA ALA A 43 -4.45 16.98 -1.68
C ALA A 43 -5.21 18.29 -1.92
#